data_AF-A0A1B9VDB9-F1
#
_entry.id   AF-A0A1B9VDB9-F1
#
_cell.length_a   1.000
_cell.length_b   1.000
_cell.length_c   1.000
_cell.angle_alpha   90.00
_cell.angle_beta   90.00
_cell.angle_gamma   90.00
#
_symmetry.space_group_name_H-M   'P 1'
#
loop_
_entity.id
_entity.type
_entity.pdbx_description
1 polymer ?
#
loop_
_entity_poly.entity_id
_entity_poly.type
_entity_poly.pdbx_seq_one_letter_code
_entity_poly.pdbx_strand_id
1 'polypeptide(L)'
;MTYQALQVLQDCYHALNLLENEENEDLWRVHWAGALALLRAVGNVLKQVDAKTDPRIAAAEKEQFKKWKQDDRDSEMFFEFIKKDRDLLLKEYEFNVHPLDTSSILITTKLRDQNGNIFEHNEVHELDGNIYRPILSGPKEGDDARDAYKEALEWWGHQLDEIDQIISNLTKPE
;
A
#
# COMPACT_ATOMS: atom_id res chain seq x y z
N MET A 1 6.89 -12.50 19.23
CA MET A 1 7.30 -11.40 18.34
C MET A 1 7.24 -11.89 16.91
N THR A 2 6.77 -11.06 15.99
CA THR A 2 6.53 -11.38 14.58
C THR A 2 7.78 -11.18 13.71
N TYR A 3 8.88 -11.84 14.10
CA TYR A 3 10.21 -11.54 13.57
C TYR A 3 10.33 -11.72 12.05
N GLN A 4 9.79 -12.80 11.49
CA GLN A 4 9.95 -13.09 10.06
C GLN A 4 9.07 -12.17 9.22
N ALA A 5 7.84 -11.88 9.65
CA ALA A 5 6.98 -10.92 8.98
C ALA A 5 7.58 -9.51 8.98
N LEU A 6 8.21 -9.10 10.10
CA LEU A 6 8.90 -7.81 10.20
C LEU A 6 10.09 -7.72 9.24
N GLN A 7 10.85 -8.82 9.06
CA GLN A 7 11.94 -8.85 8.08
C GLN A 7 11.41 -8.61 6.65
N VAL A 8 10.30 -9.25 6.27
CA VAL A 8 9.68 -9.01 4.95
C VAL A 8 9.21 -7.55 4.83
N LEU A 9 8.65 -6.98 5.90
CA LEU A 9 8.25 -5.57 5.90
C LEU A 9 9.46 -4.63 5.69
N GLN A 10 10.63 -4.94 6.25
CA GLN A 10 11.87 -4.20 5.99
C GLN A 10 12.27 -4.25 4.51
N ASP A 11 12.16 -5.43 3.87
CA ASP A 11 12.40 -5.57 2.44
C ASP A 11 11.38 -4.76 1.60
N CYS A 12 10.15 -4.61 2.08
CA CYS A 12 9.15 -3.77 1.43
C CYS A 12 9.56 -2.29 1.41
N TYR A 13 10.24 -1.78 2.44
CA TYR A 13 10.78 -0.41 2.44
C TYR A 13 11.93 -0.24 1.44
N HIS A 14 12.75 -1.29 1.23
CA HIS A 14 13.74 -1.28 0.15
C HIS A 14 13.07 -1.25 -1.22
N ALA A 15 11.98 -2.01 -1.41
CA ALA A 15 11.20 -1.96 -2.65
C ALA A 15 10.60 -0.58 -2.91
N LEU A 16 10.10 0.12 -1.87
CA LEU A 16 9.67 1.52 -2.00
C LEU A 16 10.82 2.41 -2.47
N ASN A 17 12.01 2.29 -1.89
CA ASN A 17 13.16 3.08 -2.33
C ASN A 17 13.54 2.79 -3.80
N LEU A 18 13.43 1.55 -4.26
CA LEU A 18 13.63 1.23 -5.67
C LEU A 18 12.58 1.91 -6.55
N LEU A 19 11.30 1.91 -6.14
CA LEU A 19 10.21 2.56 -6.89
C LEU A 19 10.35 4.08 -6.97
N GLU A 20 10.88 4.73 -5.92
CA GLU A 20 11.08 6.18 -5.87
C GLU A 20 12.22 6.66 -6.77
N ASN A 21 13.20 5.80 -7.05
CA ASN A 21 14.44 6.18 -7.76
C ASN A 21 14.59 5.51 -9.13
N GLU A 22 13.65 4.65 -9.54
CA GLU A 22 13.72 3.96 -10.82
C GLU A 22 13.14 4.82 -11.95
N GLU A 23 14.00 5.27 -12.84
CA GLU A 23 13.63 6.08 -14.01
C GLU A 23 13.25 5.22 -15.23
N ASN A 24 13.65 3.94 -15.27
CA ASN A 24 13.31 3.05 -16.36
C ASN A 24 11.94 2.41 -16.12
N GLU A 25 10.97 2.70 -16.99
CA GLU A 25 9.59 2.21 -16.89
C GLU A 25 9.47 0.68 -16.78
N ASP A 26 10.23 -0.06 -17.59
CA ASP A 26 10.19 -1.52 -17.58
C ASP A 26 10.70 -2.10 -16.26
N LEU A 27 11.76 -1.51 -15.71
CA LEU A 27 12.28 -1.87 -14.40
C LEU A 27 11.33 -1.42 -13.29
N TRP A 28 10.71 -0.24 -13.41
CA TRP A 28 9.73 0.25 -12.45
C TRP A 28 8.56 -0.71 -12.33
N ARG A 29 8.03 -1.19 -13.46
CA ARG A 29 6.97 -2.20 -13.50
C ARG A 29 7.38 -3.52 -12.83
N VAL A 30 8.63 -3.94 -13.01
CA VAL A 30 9.18 -5.13 -12.34
C VAL A 30 9.31 -4.91 -10.83
N HIS A 31 9.81 -3.74 -10.41
CA HIS A 31 9.88 -3.36 -9.01
C HIS A 31 8.50 -3.30 -8.38
N TRP A 32 7.49 -2.78 -9.08
CA TRP A 32 6.11 -2.70 -8.61
C TRP A 32 5.51 -4.09 -8.40
N ALA A 33 5.72 -5.01 -9.35
CA ALA A 33 5.31 -6.41 -9.19
C ALA A 33 5.97 -7.06 -7.96
N GLY A 34 7.28 -6.84 -7.76
CA GLY A 34 8.01 -7.32 -6.59
C GLY A 34 7.50 -6.72 -5.28
N ALA A 35 7.21 -5.42 -5.28
CA ALA A 35 6.69 -4.68 -4.14
C ALA A 35 5.32 -5.22 -3.70
N LEU A 36 4.36 -5.38 -4.62
CA LEU A 36 3.05 -5.98 -4.31
C LEU A 36 3.16 -7.43 -3.81
N ALA A 37 4.09 -8.21 -4.37
CA ALA A 37 4.35 -9.57 -3.90
C ALA A 37 4.91 -9.59 -2.47
N LEU A 38 5.85 -8.71 -2.14
CA LEU A 38 6.42 -8.56 -0.80
C LEU A 38 5.37 -8.08 0.22
N LEU A 39 4.57 -7.06 -0.12
CA LEU A 39 3.45 -6.59 0.71
C LEU A 39 2.52 -7.74 1.11
N ARG A 40 2.16 -8.59 0.14
CA ARG A 40 1.31 -9.75 0.44
C ARG A 40 2.06 -10.83 1.21
N ALA A 41 3.37 -10.96 1.01
CA ALA A 41 4.20 -11.92 1.70
C ALA A 41 4.29 -11.64 3.20
N VAL A 42 4.26 -10.38 3.66
CA VAL A 42 4.21 -10.02 5.10
C VAL A 42 3.13 -10.83 5.83
N GLY A 43 1.87 -10.69 5.41
CA GLY A 43 0.76 -11.42 6.00
C GLY A 43 0.81 -12.94 5.79
N ASN A 44 1.41 -13.40 4.70
CA ASN A 44 1.59 -14.84 4.47
C ASN A 44 2.62 -15.45 5.43
N VAL A 45 3.75 -14.76 5.64
CA VAL A 45 4.82 -15.16 6.56
C VAL A 45 4.31 -15.09 8.00
N LEU A 46 3.60 -14.03 8.38
CA LEU A 46 2.95 -13.93 9.69
C LEU A 46 2.10 -15.17 9.98
N LYS A 47 1.22 -15.54 9.04
CA LYS A 47 0.28 -16.66 9.21
C LYS A 47 0.91 -18.04 9.09
N GLN A 48 1.90 -18.21 8.20
CA GLN A 48 2.41 -19.54 7.84
C GLN A 48 3.76 -19.87 8.46
N VAL A 49 4.47 -18.88 8.97
CA VAL A 49 5.80 -19.03 9.58
C VAL A 49 5.69 -18.63 11.05
N ASP A 50 5.50 -17.34 11.35
CA ASP A 50 5.51 -16.85 12.74
C ASP A 50 4.43 -17.52 13.60
N ALA A 51 3.19 -17.59 13.11
CA ALA A 51 2.08 -18.24 13.82
C ALA A 51 2.30 -19.74 14.09
N LYS A 52 3.16 -20.44 13.34
CA LYS A 52 3.50 -21.84 13.62
C LYS A 52 4.53 -22.00 14.74
N THR A 53 5.31 -20.94 15.01
CA THR A 53 6.32 -20.96 16.07
C THR A 53 5.74 -20.74 17.46
N ASP A 54 4.62 -20.02 17.56
CA ASP A 54 3.98 -19.69 18.84
C ASP A 54 2.44 -19.68 18.69
N PRO A 55 1.71 -20.56 19.41
CA PRO A 55 0.25 -20.58 19.39
C PRO A 55 -0.41 -19.26 19.77
N ARG A 56 0.27 -18.40 20.54
CA ARG A 56 -0.23 -17.07 20.91
C ARG A 56 -0.23 -16.11 19.72
N ILE A 57 0.79 -16.18 18.86
CA ILE A 57 0.82 -15.43 17.59
C ILE A 57 -0.35 -15.89 16.72
N ALA A 58 -0.58 -17.20 16.60
CA ALA A 58 -1.70 -17.72 15.81
C ALA A 58 -3.07 -17.24 16.32
N ALA A 59 -3.25 -17.17 17.64
CA ALA A 59 -4.48 -16.65 18.23
C ALA A 59 -4.66 -15.15 17.96
N ALA A 60 -3.61 -14.35 18.17
CA ALA A 60 -3.62 -12.91 17.96
C ALA A 60 -3.84 -12.55 16.48
N GLU A 61 -3.12 -13.19 15.54
CA GLU A 61 -3.32 -13.01 14.10
C GLU A 61 -4.77 -13.31 13.68
N LYS A 62 -5.34 -14.41 14.19
CA LYS A 62 -6.71 -14.80 13.84
C LYS A 62 -7.74 -13.82 14.38
N GLU A 63 -7.50 -13.23 15.54
CA GLU A 63 -8.36 -12.18 16.08
C GLU A 63 -8.23 -10.89 15.26
N GLN A 64 -7.01 -10.48 14.98
CA GLN A 64 -6.72 -9.26 14.22
C GLN A 64 -7.30 -9.35 12.79
N PHE A 65 -7.14 -10.48 12.12
CA PHE A 65 -7.73 -10.74 10.80
C PHE A 65 -9.27 -10.67 10.80
N LYS A 66 -9.94 -10.92 11.93
CA LYS A 66 -11.40 -10.71 12.02
C LYS A 66 -11.73 -9.23 12.14
N LYS A 67 -10.92 -8.45 12.87
CA LYS A 67 -11.11 -7.00 13.00
C LYS A 67 -10.95 -6.30 11.65
N TRP A 68 -9.98 -6.71 10.83
CA TRP A 68 -9.81 -6.14 9.48
C TRP A 68 -11.02 -6.29 8.56
N LYS A 69 -11.88 -7.26 8.82
CA LYS A 69 -13.12 -7.46 8.04
C LYS A 69 -14.27 -6.59 8.52
N GLN A 70 -14.15 -6.01 9.70
CA GLN A 70 -15.21 -5.26 10.39
C GLN A 70 -14.92 -3.77 10.41
N ASP A 71 -13.65 -3.37 10.42
CA ASP A 71 -13.23 -1.98 10.26
C ASP A 71 -13.08 -1.66 8.77
N ASP A 72 -13.76 -0.60 8.33
CA ASP A 72 -13.80 -0.21 6.91
C ASP A 72 -12.41 0.17 6.38
N ARG A 73 -11.59 0.88 7.18
CA ARG A 73 -10.26 1.34 6.74
C ARG A 73 -9.29 0.17 6.63
N ASP A 74 -9.28 -0.72 7.61
CA ASP A 74 -8.46 -1.94 7.55
C ASP A 74 -8.91 -2.83 6.38
N SER A 75 -10.22 -2.89 6.13
CA SER A 75 -10.76 -3.67 5.04
C SER A 75 -10.33 -3.12 3.67
N GLU A 76 -10.42 -1.80 3.49
CA GLU A 76 -9.98 -1.11 2.27
C GLU A 76 -8.49 -1.37 2.00
N MET A 77 -7.63 -1.21 3.00
CA MET A 77 -6.19 -1.41 2.82
C MET A 77 -5.85 -2.87 2.52
N PHE A 78 -6.36 -3.81 3.32
CA PHE A 78 -5.97 -5.22 3.16
C PHE A 78 -6.68 -5.91 2.00
N PHE A 79 -8.01 -5.81 1.91
CA PHE A 79 -8.79 -6.59 0.94
C PHE A 79 -8.85 -5.92 -0.42
N GLU A 80 -9.05 -4.60 -0.46
CA GLU A 80 -9.29 -3.87 -1.71
C GLU A 80 -8.04 -3.30 -2.34
N PHE A 81 -6.94 -3.13 -1.60
CA PHE A 81 -5.63 -2.78 -2.16
C PHE A 81 -4.67 -3.98 -2.15
N ILE A 82 -4.07 -4.32 -0.99
CA ILE A 82 -2.97 -5.31 -0.91
C ILE A 82 -3.35 -6.67 -1.53
N LYS A 83 -4.50 -7.22 -1.17
CA LYS A 83 -4.93 -8.54 -1.65
C LYS A 83 -5.39 -8.48 -3.10
N LYS A 84 -6.20 -7.47 -3.47
CA LYS A 84 -6.80 -7.35 -4.80
C LYS A 84 -5.74 -7.09 -5.86
N ASP A 85 -4.87 -6.10 -5.65
CA ASP A 85 -3.84 -5.74 -6.62
C ASP A 85 -2.81 -6.86 -6.80
N ARG A 86 -2.46 -7.56 -5.71
CA ARG A 86 -1.62 -8.77 -5.82
C ARG A 86 -2.34 -9.88 -6.59
N ASP A 87 -3.63 -10.10 -6.34
CA ASP A 87 -4.40 -11.13 -7.07
C ASP A 87 -4.49 -10.79 -8.56
N LEU A 88 -4.65 -9.51 -8.93
CA LEU A 88 -4.64 -9.03 -10.30
C LEU A 88 -3.28 -9.34 -10.97
N LEU A 89 -2.17 -8.97 -10.33
CA LEU A 89 -0.82 -9.29 -10.78
C LEU A 89 -0.61 -10.81 -10.97
N LEU A 90 -0.99 -11.61 -9.98
CA LEU A 90 -0.68 -13.04 -9.96
C LEU A 90 -1.56 -13.85 -10.93
N LYS A 91 -2.82 -13.48 -11.10
CA LYS A 91 -3.78 -14.26 -11.90
C LYS A 91 -3.86 -13.77 -13.33
N GLU A 92 -3.69 -12.48 -13.56
CA GLU A 92 -3.98 -11.83 -14.84
C GLU A 92 -2.77 -11.07 -15.39
N TYR A 93 -1.70 -10.91 -14.60
CA TYR A 93 -0.54 -10.08 -14.92
C TYR A 93 -0.94 -8.64 -15.31
N GLU A 94 -1.97 -8.15 -14.64
CA GLU A 94 -2.48 -6.80 -14.80
C GLU A 94 -2.07 -5.93 -13.60
N PHE A 95 -2.02 -4.62 -13.84
CA PHE A 95 -1.59 -3.63 -12.88
C PHE A 95 -2.67 -2.56 -12.71
N ASN A 96 -3.06 -2.28 -11.47
CA ASN A 96 -4.02 -1.23 -11.15
C ASN A 96 -3.35 0.16 -11.07
N VAL A 97 -2.36 0.41 -11.94
CA VAL A 97 -1.63 1.68 -12.05
C VAL A 97 -1.61 2.13 -13.50
N HIS A 98 -1.56 3.44 -13.72
CA HIS A 98 -1.52 3.99 -15.07
C HIS A 98 -0.32 3.42 -15.86
N PRO A 99 -0.55 2.84 -17.05
CA PRO A 99 0.48 2.08 -17.76
C PRO A 99 1.44 2.95 -18.58
N LEU A 100 1.10 4.22 -18.79
CA LEU A 100 1.94 5.15 -19.56
C LEU A 100 2.85 5.94 -18.63
N ASP A 101 3.99 6.37 -19.19
CA ASP A 101 4.95 7.21 -18.49
C ASP A 101 4.51 8.64 -18.26
N THR A 102 3.40 9.06 -18.87
CA THR A 102 2.81 10.35 -18.58
C THR A 102 1.35 10.22 -18.19
N SER A 103 0.95 11.03 -17.22
CA SER A 103 -0.43 11.16 -16.76
C SER A 103 -0.92 12.58 -17.00
N SER A 104 -2.00 12.75 -17.75
CA SER A 104 -2.61 14.06 -17.96
C SER A 104 -3.40 14.50 -16.73
N ILE A 105 -3.09 15.68 -16.20
CA ILE A 105 -3.80 16.30 -15.09
C ILE A 105 -4.51 17.58 -15.54
N LEU A 106 -5.66 17.87 -14.94
CA LEU A 106 -6.38 19.13 -15.12
C LEU A 106 -6.10 20.05 -13.93
N ILE A 107 -5.49 21.20 -14.20
CA ILE A 107 -5.31 22.27 -13.21
C ILE A 107 -6.38 23.32 -13.43
N THR A 108 -7.29 23.46 -12.46
CA THR A 108 -8.31 24.51 -12.44
C THR A 108 -7.89 25.64 -11.50
N THR A 109 -7.56 26.80 -12.07
CA THR A 109 -7.19 27.99 -11.32
C THR A 109 -8.37 28.94 -11.21
N LYS A 110 -8.80 29.24 -9.98
CA LYS A 110 -9.80 30.29 -9.72
C LYS A 110 -9.12 31.65 -9.62
N LEU A 111 -9.34 32.47 -10.63
CA LEU A 111 -8.81 33.82 -10.71
C LEU A 111 -9.88 34.82 -10.32
N ARG A 112 -9.46 35.93 -9.69
CA ARG A 112 -10.33 37.05 -9.35
C ARG A 112 -9.88 38.28 -10.13
N ASP A 113 -10.79 38.90 -10.87
CA ASP A 113 -10.49 40.16 -11.55
C ASP A 113 -10.48 41.35 -10.57
N GLN A 114 -10.06 42.50 -11.07
CA GLN A 114 -10.07 43.78 -10.33
C GLN A 114 -11.47 44.24 -9.88
N ASN A 115 -12.53 43.69 -10.47
CA ASN A 115 -13.93 43.99 -10.14
C ASN A 115 -14.53 43.00 -9.12
N GLY A 116 -13.76 42.00 -8.69
CA GLY A 116 -14.20 40.96 -7.76
C GLY A 116 -14.90 39.77 -8.41
N ASN A 117 -15.01 39.72 -9.73
CA ASN A 117 -15.57 38.57 -10.43
C ASN A 117 -14.60 37.39 -10.37
N ILE A 118 -15.12 36.20 -10.10
CA ILE A 118 -14.35 34.96 -10.09
C ILE A 118 -14.54 34.27 -11.44
N PHE A 119 -13.43 33.86 -12.06
CA PHE A 119 -13.43 33.04 -13.26
C PHE A 119 -12.49 31.85 -13.09
N GLU A 120 -12.81 30.75 -13.77
CA GLU A 120 -12.01 29.53 -13.77
C GLU A 120 -11.16 29.49 -15.05
N HIS A 121 -9.88 29.24 -14.88
CA HIS A 121 -8.93 28.99 -15.95
C HIS A 121 -8.45 27.54 -15.85
N ASN A 122 -8.65 26.77 -16.91
CA ASN A 122 -8.37 25.34 -16.93
C ASN A 122 -7.17 25.08 -17.84
N GLU A 123 -6.18 24.36 -17.33
CA GLU A 123 -5.00 23.94 -18.08
C GLU A 123 -4.81 22.43 -17.94
N VAL A 124 -4.46 21.77 -19.04
CA VAL A 124 -4.06 20.35 -19.03
C VAL A 124 -2.55 20.29 -19.09
N HIS A 125 -1.96 19.57 -18.15
CA HIS A 125 -0.51 19.34 -18.07
C HIS A 125 -0.25 17.83 -18.08
N GLU A 126 0.88 17.43 -18.64
CA GLU A 126 1.36 16.06 -18.55
C GLU A 126 2.39 15.96 -17.42
N LEU A 127 2.16 15.06 -16.47
CA LEU A 127 3.13 14.71 -15.44
C LEU A 127 3.85 13.43 -15.83
N ASP A 128 5.17 13.45 -15.65
CA ASP A 128 6.05 12.30 -15.77
C ASP A 128 5.71 11.24 -14.70
N GLY A 129 5.87 9.96 -15.03
CA GLY A 129 5.57 8.83 -14.18
C GLY A 129 6.51 8.73 -12.97
N ASN A 130 7.69 9.33 -13.04
CA ASN A 130 8.54 9.49 -11.86
C ASN A 130 8.00 10.54 -10.90
N ILE A 131 7.09 11.41 -11.34
CA ILE A 131 6.40 12.38 -10.49
C ILE A 131 5.07 11.80 -10.02
N TYR A 132 4.29 11.20 -10.91
CA TYR A 132 2.94 10.73 -10.59
C TYR A 132 2.48 9.52 -11.42
N ARG A 133 2.18 8.41 -10.74
CA ARG A 133 1.58 7.19 -11.30
C ARG A 133 0.30 6.85 -10.55
N PRO A 134 -0.88 7.29 -11.04
CA PRO A 134 -2.13 7.09 -10.32
C PRO A 134 -2.55 5.63 -10.28
N ILE A 135 -3.09 5.22 -9.13
CA ILE A 135 -3.91 4.01 -9.02
C ILE A 135 -5.21 4.23 -9.81
N LEU A 136 -5.62 3.23 -10.58
CA LEU A 136 -6.73 3.38 -11.54
C LEU A 136 -8.11 3.10 -10.96
N SER A 137 -8.20 2.36 -9.86
CA SER A 137 -9.49 1.98 -9.27
C SER A 137 -9.37 1.56 -7.81
N GLY A 138 -10.49 1.63 -7.09
CA GLY A 138 -10.60 1.18 -5.71
C GLY A 138 -10.38 2.32 -4.70
N PRO A 139 -10.15 2.00 -3.41
CA PRO A 139 -10.09 3.00 -2.34
C PRO A 139 -8.94 4.01 -2.48
N LYS A 140 -7.94 3.69 -3.30
CA LYS A 140 -6.76 4.52 -3.59
C LYS A 140 -6.79 5.16 -4.97
N GLU A 141 -7.92 5.10 -5.67
CA GLU A 141 -8.04 5.67 -7.02
C GLU A 141 -7.60 7.14 -7.05
N GLY A 142 -6.68 7.45 -7.97
CA GLY A 142 -6.09 8.78 -8.10
C GLY A 142 -4.92 9.07 -7.16
N ASP A 143 -4.66 8.25 -6.14
CA ASP A 143 -3.44 8.38 -5.34
C ASP A 143 -2.22 7.92 -6.14
N ASP A 144 -1.06 8.51 -5.86
CA ASP A 144 0.19 7.99 -6.40
C ASP A 144 0.46 6.57 -5.88
N ALA A 145 0.88 5.67 -6.76
CA ALA A 145 1.14 4.27 -6.43
C ALA A 145 2.14 4.11 -5.26
N ARG A 146 3.16 4.98 -5.16
CA ARG A 146 4.18 4.93 -4.11
C ARG A 146 3.61 5.42 -2.77
N ASP A 147 2.74 6.42 -2.80
CA ASP A 147 2.03 6.90 -1.61
C ASP A 147 1.07 5.83 -1.09
N ALA A 148 0.25 5.22 -1.96
CA ALA A 148 -0.63 4.11 -1.61
C ALA A 148 0.15 2.91 -1.05
N TYR A 149 1.30 2.59 -1.67
CA TYR A 149 2.20 1.55 -1.20
C TYR A 149 2.78 1.86 0.19
N LYS A 150 3.25 3.10 0.41
CA LYS A 150 3.78 3.56 1.70
C LYS A 150 2.73 3.47 2.80
N GLU A 151 1.49 3.86 2.52
CA GLU A 151 0.39 3.73 3.48
C GLU A 151 0.14 2.25 3.83
N ALA A 152 0.26 1.34 2.86
CA ALA A 152 0.18 -0.10 3.13
C ALA A 152 1.34 -0.61 4.00
N LEU A 153 2.55 -0.02 3.90
CA LEU A 153 3.67 -0.34 4.79
C LEU A 153 3.40 0.12 6.22
N GLU A 154 2.93 1.35 6.38
CA GLU A 154 2.56 1.93 7.68
C GLU A 154 1.44 1.11 8.32
N TRP A 155 0.44 0.74 7.53
CA TRP A 155 -0.63 -0.16 7.96
C TRP A 155 -0.07 -1.50 8.46
N TRP A 156 0.78 -2.18 7.68
CA TRP A 156 1.39 -3.45 8.11
C TRP A 156 2.22 -3.29 9.38
N GLY A 157 2.98 -2.21 9.50
CA GLY A 157 3.75 -1.88 10.71
C GLY A 157 2.84 -1.83 11.94
N HIS A 158 1.73 -1.08 11.85
CA HIS A 158 0.73 -1.03 12.91
C HIS A 158 0.14 -2.39 13.25
N GLN A 159 -0.19 -3.21 12.24
CA GLN A 159 -0.77 -4.53 12.49
C GLN A 159 0.21 -5.48 13.20
N LEU A 160 1.50 -5.48 12.81
CA LEU A 160 2.51 -6.30 13.46
C LEU A 160 2.78 -5.83 14.90
N ASP A 161 2.85 -4.52 15.11
CA ASP A 161 3.03 -3.93 16.44
C ASP A 161 1.88 -4.29 17.38
N GLU A 162 0.62 -4.21 16.92
CA GLU A 162 -0.55 -4.60 17.72
C GLU A 162 -0.50 -6.08 18.12
N ILE A 163 -0.14 -6.96 17.18
CA ILE A 163 0.00 -8.40 17.46
C ILE A 163 1.10 -8.63 18.52
N ASP A 164 2.24 -7.96 18.39
CA ASP A 164 3.35 -8.10 19.33
C ASP A 164 3.05 -7.52 20.71
N GLN A 165 2.25 -6.45 20.78
CA GLN A 165 1.72 -5.91 22.04
C GLN A 165 0.74 -6.87 22.71
N ILE A 166 -0.17 -7.49 21.96
CA ILE A 166 -1.10 -8.51 22.49
C ILE A 166 -0.30 -9.65 23.13
N ILE A 167 0.70 -10.18 22.43
CA ILE A 167 1.54 -11.27 22.93
C ILE A 167 2.32 -10.84 24.17
N SER A 168 2.88 -9.63 24.17
CA SER A 168 3.64 -9.11 25.30
C SER A 168 2.78 -8.95 26.55
N ASN A 169 1.53 -8.47 26.39
CA ASN A 169 0.60 -8.33 27.51
C ASN A 169 0.15 -9.69 28.09
N LEU A 170 0.06 -10.73 27.26
CA LEU A 170 -0.19 -12.10 27.72
C LEU A 170 0.98 -12.70 28.54
N THR A 171 2.16 -12.08 28.51
CA THR A 171 3.35 -12.56 29.22
C THR A 171 3.69 -11.80 30.51
N LYS A 172 3.00 -10.69 30.80
CA LYS A 172 3.22 -9.97 32.06
C LYS A 172 2.55 -10.72 33.22
N PRO A 173 3.27 -11.07 34.29
CA PRO A 173 2.63 -11.56 35.51
C PRO A 173 1.82 -10.42 36.15
N GLU A 174 0.66 -10.77 36.71
CA GLU A 174 -0.19 -9.88 37.52
C GLU A 174 0.56 -9.26 38.71
#